data_AF-Q6GPK2-F1
#
_entry.id   AF-Q6GPK2-F1
#
_cell.length_a   1.000
_cell.length_b   1.000
_cell.length_c   1.000
_cell.angle_alpha   90.00
_cell.angle_beta   90.00
_cell.angle_gamma   90.00
#
_symmetry.space_group_name_H-M   'P 1'
#
loop_
_entity.id
_entity.type
_entity.pdbx_description
1 polymer ?
#
loop_
_entity_poly.entity_id
_entity_poly.type
_entity_poly.pdbx_seq_one_letter_code
_entity_poly.pdbx_strand_id
1 'polypeptide(L)'
;MFPLDNSRRFLWLLVLLFGCFLPCLADLKVLVRLEDGQLTEENLQADSDKDFITLEFRKTDGTFVTYLADFKQDVKIFHVLILGELERGQSQFQALCFVTRLQSNEIIPSESMAKLRQKNPHAVRQAEEMRGTDTLQMDVAINFTKGVQLTPHIHNICAEAKEAIYTRQEDVRLWLERGIDGSMFEVLPQPSSIPSLHPCKLCPQDWKPCICSYHLSLEWIPCSLKYCKNRDSSVKTTSYRCGIRSCQKAFTFHFYVAQKQLCLWDEET
;
A
#
# COMPACT_ATOMS: atom_id res chain seq x y z
N MET A 1 -50.88 -39.21 -13.32
CA MET A 1 -49.69 -38.74 -14.08
C MET A 1 -49.23 -37.46 -13.40
N PHE A 2 -48.32 -37.56 -12.44
CA PHE A 2 -47.86 -36.42 -11.64
C PHE A 2 -46.87 -35.59 -12.49
N PRO A 3 -47.08 -34.27 -12.67
CA PRO A 3 -46.24 -33.44 -13.51
C PRO A 3 -44.96 -33.07 -12.76
N LEU A 4 -43.85 -33.72 -13.13
CA LEU A 4 -42.50 -33.47 -12.59
C LEU A 4 -41.79 -32.26 -13.24
N ASP A 5 -42.48 -31.44 -14.03
CA ASP A 5 -41.83 -30.42 -14.88
C ASP A 5 -41.70 -29.02 -14.25
N ASN A 6 -42.05 -28.85 -12.97
CA ASN A 6 -41.92 -27.54 -12.31
C ASN A 6 -40.62 -27.38 -11.51
N SER A 7 -39.94 -28.49 -11.18
CA SER A 7 -38.71 -28.45 -10.38
C SER A 7 -37.48 -28.00 -11.18
N ARG A 8 -37.42 -28.26 -12.49
CA ARG A 8 -36.27 -27.85 -13.31
C ARG A 8 -36.24 -26.34 -13.53
N ARG A 9 -37.39 -25.70 -13.77
CA ARG A 9 -37.46 -24.24 -14.01
C ARG A 9 -37.04 -23.42 -12.80
N PHE A 10 -37.39 -23.86 -11.58
CA PHE A 10 -36.95 -23.19 -10.36
C PHE A 10 -35.44 -23.27 -10.14
N LEU A 11 -34.80 -24.38 -10.52
CA LEU A 11 -33.35 -24.54 -10.37
C LEU A 11 -32.57 -23.58 -11.29
N TRP A 12 -33.03 -23.35 -12.52
CA TRP A 12 -32.37 -22.39 -13.42
C TRP A 12 -32.52 -20.93 -12.97
N LEU A 13 -33.67 -20.56 -12.37
CA LEU A 13 -33.84 -19.23 -11.78
C LEU A 13 -32.94 -19.01 -10.55
N LEU A 14 -32.76 -20.05 -9.72
CA LEU A 14 -31.83 -19.98 -8.59
C LEU A 14 -30.37 -19.89 -9.03
N VAL A 15 -29.96 -20.59 -10.10
CA VAL A 15 -28.58 -20.49 -10.63
C VAL A 15 -28.32 -19.11 -11.26
N LEU A 16 -29.33 -18.49 -11.90
CA LEU A 16 -29.20 -17.12 -12.42
C LEU A 16 -29.20 -16.05 -11.32
N LEU A 17 -29.90 -16.28 -10.20
CA LEU A 17 -29.90 -15.37 -9.05
C LEU A 17 -28.67 -15.53 -8.14
N PHE A 18 -28.06 -16.73 -8.09
CA PHE A 18 -26.82 -16.96 -7.33
C PHE A 18 -25.53 -16.73 -8.16
N GLY A 19 -25.62 -16.62 -9.48
CA GLY A 19 -24.46 -16.49 -10.36
C GLY A 19 -23.77 -15.13 -10.39
N CYS A 20 -24.34 -14.09 -9.77
CA CYS A 20 -23.83 -12.71 -9.85
C CYS A 20 -23.28 -12.15 -8.53
N PHE A 21 -22.95 -12.99 -7.54
CA PHE A 21 -22.11 -12.58 -6.41
C PHE A 21 -20.62 -12.70 -6.75
N LEU A 22 -20.22 -12.34 -7.97
CA LEU A 22 -18.80 -12.21 -8.26
C LEU A 22 -18.28 -10.99 -7.48
N PRO A 23 -17.27 -11.15 -6.61
CA PRO A 23 -16.68 -10.03 -5.88
C PRO A 23 -16.27 -8.94 -6.88
N CYS A 24 -16.68 -7.69 -6.60
CA CYS A 24 -16.49 -6.54 -7.48
C CYS A 24 -15.03 -6.05 -7.44
N LEU A 25 -14.08 -6.94 -7.73
CA LEU A 25 -12.67 -6.63 -7.79
C LEU A 25 -12.37 -6.08 -9.19
N ALA A 26 -12.20 -4.76 -9.26
CA ALA A 26 -11.78 -4.07 -10.47
C ALA A 26 -10.25 -4.06 -10.57
N ASP A 27 -9.72 -4.23 -11.77
CA ASP A 27 -8.28 -4.27 -12.07
C ASP A 27 -7.96 -3.25 -13.18
N LEU A 28 -6.89 -2.48 -13.00
CA LEU A 28 -6.41 -1.47 -13.93
C LEU A 28 -4.89 -1.49 -13.98
N LYS A 29 -4.34 -1.80 -15.15
CA LYS A 29 -2.91 -1.74 -15.42
C LYS A 29 -2.55 -0.46 -16.16
N VAL A 30 -1.58 0.29 -15.64
CA VAL A 30 -1.05 1.52 -16.23
C VAL A 30 0.46 1.39 -16.41
N LEU A 31 1.01 2.04 -17.45
CA LEU A 31 2.45 2.21 -17.56
C LEU A 31 2.84 3.50 -16.85
N VAL A 32 3.86 3.44 -15.99
CA VAL A 32 4.34 4.60 -15.22
C VAL A 32 5.84 4.75 -15.42
N ARG A 33 6.32 5.99 -15.38
CA ARG A 33 7.75 6.29 -15.39
C ARG A 33 8.26 6.40 -13.96
N LEU A 34 9.24 5.59 -13.60
CA LEU A 34 9.95 5.61 -12.33
C LEU A 34 10.91 6.82 -12.25
N GLU A 35 11.35 7.16 -11.04
CA GLU A 35 12.36 8.20 -10.76
C GLU A 35 13.66 8.05 -11.57
N ASP A 36 14.09 6.82 -11.85
CA ASP A 36 15.27 6.53 -12.68
C ASP A 36 15.03 6.69 -14.19
N GLY A 37 13.82 7.09 -14.58
CA GLY A 37 13.38 7.29 -15.95
C GLY A 37 12.92 6.02 -16.66
N GLN A 38 13.06 4.83 -16.07
CA GLN A 38 12.57 3.58 -16.65
C GLN A 38 11.04 3.47 -16.55
N LEU A 39 10.47 2.58 -17.36
CA LEU A 39 9.03 2.32 -17.35
C LEU A 39 8.74 1.03 -16.58
N THR A 40 7.68 1.07 -15.79
CA THR A 40 7.13 -0.11 -15.12
C THR A 40 5.63 -0.21 -15.36
N GLU A 41 5.09 -1.43 -15.26
CA GLU A 41 3.65 -1.65 -15.17
C GLU A 41 3.25 -1.55 -13.70
N GLU A 42 2.32 -0.64 -13.42
CA GLU A 42 1.68 -0.52 -12.12
C GLU A 42 0.26 -1.09 -12.24
N ASN A 43 -0.07 -2.03 -11.35
CA ASN A 43 -1.36 -2.67 -11.29
C ASN A 43 -2.16 -2.11 -10.11
N LEU A 44 -3.30 -1.49 -10.39
CA LEU A 44 -4.24 -1.00 -9.38
C LEU A 44 -5.45 -1.93 -9.32
N GLN A 45 -5.75 -2.45 -8.14
CA GLN A 45 -6.98 -3.18 -7.87
C GLN A 45 -7.82 -2.48 -6.82
N ALA A 46 -9.13 -2.57 -6.96
CA ALA A 46 -10.08 -2.01 -6.01
C ALA A 46 -11.21 -3.00 -5.76
N ASP A 47 -11.48 -3.26 -4.49
CA ASP A 47 -12.63 -4.02 -4.03
C ASP A 47 -13.57 -3.06 -3.32
N SER A 48 -14.67 -2.69 -4.00
CA SER A 48 -15.65 -1.74 -3.44
C SER A 48 -16.51 -2.33 -2.31
N ASP A 49 -16.59 -3.65 -2.22
CA ASP A 49 -17.39 -4.34 -1.20
C ASP A 49 -16.61 -4.44 0.12
N LYS A 50 -15.32 -4.74 0.01
CA LYS A 50 -14.39 -4.76 1.14
C LYS A 50 -13.79 -3.39 1.46
N ASP A 51 -13.96 -2.42 0.58
CA ASP A 51 -13.52 -1.03 0.69
C ASP A 51 -12.02 -0.91 0.95
N PHE A 52 -11.23 -1.50 0.04
CA PHE A 52 -9.78 -1.34 -0.02
C PHE A 52 -9.28 -1.23 -1.45
N ILE A 53 -8.07 -0.70 -1.60
CA ILE A 53 -7.34 -0.60 -2.86
C ILE A 53 -5.97 -1.22 -2.68
N THR A 54 -5.47 -1.91 -3.71
CA THR A 54 -4.07 -2.30 -3.83
C THR A 54 -3.44 -1.64 -5.05
N LEU A 55 -2.16 -1.34 -4.94
CA LEU A 55 -1.30 -0.86 -6.01
C LEU A 55 -0.01 -1.68 -5.95
N GLU A 56 0.36 -2.29 -7.06
CA GLU A 56 1.54 -3.16 -7.16
C GLU A 56 2.42 -2.75 -8.33
N PHE A 57 3.73 -2.69 -8.12
CA PHE A 57 4.70 -2.44 -9.19
C PHE A 57 6.06 -3.06 -8.86
N ARG A 58 6.91 -3.15 -9.88
CA ARG A 58 8.29 -3.60 -9.74
C ARG A 58 9.25 -2.45 -10.03
N LYS A 59 10.21 -2.23 -9.14
CA LYS A 59 11.36 -1.34 -9.36
C LYS A 59 12.37 -1.99 -10.31
N THR A 60 13.34 -1.22 -10.78
CA THR A 60 14.34 -1.66 -11.76
C THR A 60 15.37 -2.64 -11.22
N ASP A 61 15.63 -2.57 -9.91
CA ASP A 61 16.41 -3.55 -9.14
C ASP A 61 15.69 -4.89 -8.93
N GLY A 62 14.43 -5.01 -9.38
CA GLY A 62 13.59 -6.19 -9.20
C GLY A 62 12.79 -6.20 -7.89
N THR A 63 12.97 -5.19 -7.03
CA THR A 63 12.18 -5.03 -5.81
C THR A 63 10.69 -4.94 -6.16
N PHE A 64 9.88 -5.77 -5.52
CA PHE A 64 8.43 -5.78 -5.69
C PHE A 64 7.75 -5.01 -4.58
N VAL A 65 6.92 -4.05 -4.94
CA VAL A 65 6.24 -3.15 -4.00
C VAL A 65 4.74 -3.40 -4.09
N THR A 66 4.11 -3.58 -2.93
CA THR A 66 2.66 -3.60 -2.78
C THR A 66 2.25 -2.50 -1.80
N TYR A 67 1.43 -1.56 -2.26
CA TYR A 67 0.74 -0.59 -1.43
C TYR A 67 -0.72 -1.02 -1.26
N LEU A 68 -1.22 -1.04 -0.04
CA LEU A 68 -2.62 -1.30 0.26
C LEU A 68 -3.20 -0.14 1.07
N ALA A 69 -4.39 0.32 0.71
CA ALA A 69 -5.19 1.28 1.47
C ALA A 69 -6.50 0.62 1.90
N ASP A 70 -6.64 0.35 3.20
CA ASP A 70 -7.84 -0.18 3.86
C ASP A 70 -8.65 0.99 4.44
N PHE A 71 -9.76 1.34 3.78
CA PHE A 71 -10.61 2.45 4.20
C PHE A 71 -11.50 2.09 5.39
N LYS A 72 -11.74 0.80 5.67
CA LYS A 72 -12.56 0.40 6.83
C LYS A 72 -11.81 0.60 8.13
N GLN A 73 -10.50 0.36 8.12
CA GLN A 73 -9.64 0.50 9.31
C GLN A 73 -8.87 1.82 9.36
N ASP A 74 -8.95 2.66 8.32
CA ASP A 74 -8.09 3.82 8.10
C ASP A 74 -6.59 3.45 8.16
N VAL A 75 -6.20 2.33 7.55
CA VAL A 75 -4.83 1.82 7.57
C VAL A 75 -4.28 1.73 6.15
N LYS A 76 -3.01 2.10 5.98
CA LYS A 76 -2.24 1.80 4.76
C LYS A 76 -1.02 0.94 5.09
N ILE A 77 -0.72 0.03 4.18
CA ILE A 77 0.37 -0.93 4.29
C ILE A 77 1.27 -0.77 3.07
N PHE A 78 2.57 -0.65 3.30
CA PHE A 78 3.59 -0.78 2.26
C PHE A 78 4.34 -2.07 2.51
N HIS A 79 4.18 -3.05 1.63
CA HIS A 79 4.98 -4.26 1.60
C HIS A 79 6.05 -4.13 0.52
N VAL A 80 7.28 -4.43 0.88
CA VAL A 80 8.44 -4.30 0.01
C VAL A 80 9.21 -5.61 0.06
N LEU A 81 9.30 -6.29 -1.07
CA LEU A 81 10.09 -7.50 -1.24
C LEU A 81 11.33 -7.17 -2.07
N ILE A 82 12.48 -7.18 -1.40
CA ILE A 82 13.79 -6.77 -1.92
C ILE A 82 14.57 -8.02 -2.27
N LEU A 83 15.01 -8.13 -3.52
CA LEU A 83 15.78 -9.28 -3.98
C LEU A 83 17.24 -9.17 -3.50
N GLY A 84 17.83 -10.30 -3.13
CA GLY A 84 19.25 -10.35 -2.79
C GLY A 84 20.13 -10.16 -4.03
N GLU A 85 21.21 -9.40 -3.88
CA GLU A 85 22.24 -9.29 -4.90
C GLU A 85 23.28 -10.42 -4.77
N LEU A 86 23.21 -11.38 -5.69
CA LEU A 86 24.13 -12.52 -5.72
C LEU A 86 25.60 -12.10 -5.80
N GLU A 87 25.91 -11.04 -6.55
CA GLU A 87 27.25 -10.47 -6.67
C GLU A 87 27.80 -9.93 -5.34
N ARG A 88 26.90 -9.57 -4.41
CA ARG A 88 27.23 -9.16 -3.04
C ARG A 88 27.14 -10.32 -2.03
N GLY A 89 26.98 -11.56 -2.51
CA GLY A 89 26.82 -12.75 -1.67
C GLY A 89 25.45 -12.90 -1.02
N GLN A 90 24.45 -12.12 -1.46
CA GLN A 90 23.09 -12.17 -0.92
C GLN A 90 22.23 -13.12 -1.77
N SER A 91 22.01 -14.34 -1.28
CA SER A 91 21.23 -15.37 -2.00
C SER A 91 19.75 -15.41 -1.62
N GLN A 92 19.34 -14.65 -0.61
CA GLN A 92 17.98 -14.61 -0.09
C GLN A 92 17.35 -13.24 -0.32
N PHE A 93 16.02 -13.21 -0.45
CA PHE A 93 15.26 -11.96 -0.44
C PHE A 93 15.03 -11.48 1.00
N GLN A 94 14.78 -10.19 1.15
CA GLN A 94 14.31 -9.58 2.39
C GLN A 94 12.93 -8.96 2.16
N ALA A 95 12.07 -8.98 3.17
CA ALA A 95 10.75 -8.38 3.08
C ALA A 95 10.51 -7.43 4.26
N LEU A 96 9.93 -6.27 3.97
CA LEU A 96 9.57 -5.24 4.94
C LEU A 96 8.08 -4.92 4.82
N CYS A 97 7.43 -4.67 5.95
CA CYS A 97 6.06 -4.16 5.97
C CYS A 97 5.97 -2.89 6.83
N PHE A 98 5.58 -1.77 6.23
CA PHE A 98 5.36 -0.51 6.94
C PHE A 98 3.86 -0.25 7.02
N VAL A 99 3.33 -0.18 8.24
CA VAL A 99 1.91 0.02 8.51
C VAL A 99 1.73 1.38 9.17
N THR A 100 0.87 2.22 8.60
CA THR A 100 0.59 3.56 9.12
C THR A 100 -0.86 3.93 8.85
N ARG A 101 -1.33 5.03 9.43
CA ARG A 101 -2.69 5.51 9.21
C ARG A 101 -2.87 6.00 7.77
N LEU A 102 -3.96 5.59 7.13
CA LEU A 102 -4.44 6.16 5.88
C LEU A 102 -5.04 7.54 6.17
N GLN A 103 -4.51 8.59 5.57
CA GLN A 103 -5.06 9.94 5.75
C GLN A 103 -6.11 10.24 4.68
N SER A 104 -7.07 11.11 5.02
CA SER A 104 -8.04 11.60 4.06
C SER A 104 -7.34 12.31 2.89
N ASN A 105 -7.86 12.13 1.68
CA ASN A 105 -7.35 12.74 0.44
C ASN A 105 -5.96 12.29 -0.02
N GLU A 106 -5.42 11.19 0.50
CA GLU A 106 -4.21 10.56 -0.03
C GLU A 106 -4.48 9.83 -1.35
N ILE A 107 -5.60 9.12 -1.41
CA ILE A 107 -6.06 8.33 -2.54
C ILE A 107 -7.59 8.45 -2.68
N ILE A 108 -8.12 8.31 -3.90
CA ILE A 108 -9.57 8.29 -4.12
C ILE A 108 -10.20 7.04 -3.47
N PRO A 109 -11.49 7.09 -3.10
CA PRO A 109 -12.20 5.94 -2.53
C PRO A 109 -12.23 4.72 -3.48
N SER A 110 -12.32 3.52 -2.91
CA SER A 110 -12.40 2.24 -3.63
C SER A 110 -13.47 2.22 -4.73
N GLU A 111 -14.67 2.73 -4.44
CA GLU A 111 -15.79 2.80 -5.39
C GLU A 111 -15.46 3.65 -6.63
N SER A 112 -14.64 4.70 -6.45
CA SER A 112 -14.19 5.54 -7.56
C SER A 112 -13.03 4.91 -8.31
N MET A 113 -12.10 4.28 -7.60
CA MET A 113 -11.00 3.51 -8.18
C MET A 113 -11.51 2.37 -9.07
N ALA A 114 -12.53 1.64 -8.61
CA ALA A 114 -13.13 0.53 -9.33
C ALA A 114 -13.80 0.90 -10.66
N LYS A 115 -14.07 2.20 -10.87
CA LYS A 115 -14.65 2.76 -12.11
C LYS A 115 -13.60 3.33 -13.05
N LEU A 116 -12.33 3.38 -12.65
CA LEU A 116 -11.27 3.86 -13.53
C LEU A 116 -11.07 2.91 -14.71
N ARG A 117 -10.90 3.49 -15.88
CA ARG A 117 -10.68 2.76 -17.14
C ARG A 117 -9.62 3.47 -17.94
N GLN A 118 -8.79 2.71 -18.64
CA GLN A 118 -7.79 3.24 -19.53
C GLN A 118 -8.22 3.10 -20.99
N LYS A 119 -8.17 4.20 -21.73
CA LYS A 119 -8.52 4.23 -23.15
C LYS A 119 -7.40 3.71 -24.05
N ASN A 120 -6.15 4.07 -23.74
CA ASN A 120 -4.96 3.65 -24.49
C ASN A 120 -4.03 2.88 -23.54
N PRO A 121 -3.88 1.55 -23.66
CA PRO A 121 -3.04 0.74 -22.77
C PRO A 121 -1.55 1.09 -22.84
N HIS A 122 -1.08 1.69 -23.94
CA HIS A 122 0.34 2.06 -24.11
C HIS A 122 0.66 3.48 -23.64
N ALA A 123 -0.32 4.21 -23.09
CA ALA A 123 -0.08 5.55 -22.57
C ALA A 123 0.74 5.49 -21.28
N VAL A 124 1.91 6.13 -21.29
CA VAL A 124 2.74 6.33 -20.09
C VAL A 124 2.12 7.44 -19.25
N ARG A 125 1.83 7.12 -17.99
CA ARG A 125 1.25 8.03 -17.00
C ARG A 125 2.35 8.81 -16.28
N GLN A 126 2.03 10.06 -16.00
CA GLN A 126 2.81 10.98 -15.17
C GLN A 126 1.86 11.65 -14.19
N ALA A 127 2.35 11.92 -12.97
CA ALA A 127 1.60 12.65 -11.98
C ALA A 127 1.35 14.10 -12.43
N GLU A 128 0.17 14.64 -12.12
CA GLU A 128 -0.15 16.05 -12.36
C GLU A 128 0.29 16.95 -11.21
N GLU A 129 0.54 16.37 -10.03
CA GLU A 129 0.91 17.07 -8.81
C GLU A 129 1.99 16.29 -8.06
N MET A 130 3.05 16.97 -7.64
CA MET A 130 4.14 16.37 -6.84
C MET A 130 3.90 16.72 -5.37
N ARG A 131 3.63 15.72 -4.51
CA ARG A 131 3.31 15.92 -3.07
C ARG A 131 4.52 15.80 -2.14
N GLY A 132 5.73 15.73 -2.69
CA GLY A 132 6.98 15.63 -1.93
C GLY A 132 7.11 14.33 -1.14
N THR A 133 8.03 14.34 -0.18
CA THR A 133 8.45 13.17 0.60
C THR A 133 8.02 13.29 2.06
N ASP A 134 7.32 12.27 2.59
CA ASP A 134 7.06 12.15 4.03
C ASP A 134 8.16 11.33 4.71
N THR A 135 8.78 11.87 5.74
CA THR A 135 9.72 11.13 6.58
C THR A 135 8.97 10.51 7.76
N LEU A 136 8.99 9.18 7.86
CA LEU A 136 8.26 8.40 8.85
C LEU A 136 9.23 7.67 9.77
N GLN A 137 9.14 7.96 11.08
CA GLN A 137 9.86 7.23 12.11
C GLN A 137 9.04 6.00 12.50
N MET A 138 9.53 4.83 12.12
CA MET A 138 8.89 3.53 12.29
C MET A 138 9.50 2.83 13.50
N ASP A 139 9.18 3.36 14.68
CA ASP A 139 9.79 3.09 15.97
C ASP A 139 9.02 2.06 16.82
N VAL A 140 8.04 1.38 16.23
CA VAL A 140 7.26 0.32 16.87
C VAL A 140 7.16 -0.88 15.94
N ALA A 141 7.45 -2.08 16.44
CA ALA A 141 7.18 -3.33 15.74
C ALA A 141 5.75 -3.81 16.01
N ILE A 142 5.13 -4.43 15.00
CA ILE A 142 3.83 -5.09 15.10
C ILE A 142 4.02 -6.60 15.09
N ASN A 143 3.43 -7.28 16.08
CA ASN A 143 3.36 -8.73 16.09
C ASN A 143 2.47 -9.25 14.96
N PHE A 144 3.04 -10.02 14.02
CA PHE A 144 2.32 -10.57 12.86
C PHE A 144 1.03 -11.32 13.22
N THR A 145 1.07 -12.16 14.26
CA THR A 145 -0.09 -13.01 14.65
C THR A 145 -1.24 -12.17 15.20
N LYS A 146 -0.92 -11.11 15.96
CA LYS A 146 -1.94 -10.23 16.53
C LYS A 146 -2.35 -9.09 15.59
N GLY A 147 -1.55 -8.79 14.57
CA GLY A 147 -1.77 -7.69 13.62
C GLY A 147 -3.11 -7.76 12.88
N VAL A 148 -3.72 -8.94 12.77
CA VAL A 148 -5.09 -9.11 12.22
C VAL A 148 -6.13 -8.25 12.92
N GLN A 149 -5.93 -7.92 14.20
CA GLN A 149 -6.80 -7.06 14.98
C GLN A 149 -6.74 -5.59 14.53
N LEU A 150 -5.60 -5.16 13.96
CA LEU A 150 -5.45 -3.82 13.37
C LEU A 150 -6.07 -3.78 11.97
N THR A 151 -5.73 -4.75 11.13
CA THR A 151 -6.35 -4.92 9.81
C THR A 151 -6.23 -6.38 9.36
N PRO A 152 -7.30 -6.97 8.78
CA PRO A 152 -7.26 -8.36 8.31
C PRO A 152 -6.24 -8.57 7.18
N HIS A 153 -5.80 -7.51 6.51
CA HIS A 153 -4.88 -7.59 5.38
C HIS A 153 -3.43 -7.95 5.77
N ILE A 154 -3.03 -7.76 7.03
CA ILE A 154 -1.65 -8.05 7.49
C ILE A 154 -1.23 -9.48 7.18
N HIS A 155 -2.11 -10.46 7.37
CA HIS A 155 -1.76 -11.87 7.14
C HIS A 155 -1.46 -12.21 5.68
N ASN A 156 -2.10 -11.50 4.74
CA ASN A 156 -1.91 -11.78 3.31
C ASN A 156 -0.78 -10.93 2.73
N ILE A 157 -0.67 -9.66 3.16
CA ILE A 157 0.26 -8.69 2.59
C ILE A 157 1.64 -8.79 3.24
N CYS A 158 1.72 -8.96 4.56
CA CYS A 158 2.99 -8.99 5.30
C CYS A 158 3.48 -10.41 5.60
N ALA A 159 2.97 -11.43 4.89
CA ALA A 159 3.26 -12.84 5.17
C ALA A 159 4.76 -13.19 5.10
N GLU A 160 5.48 -12.58 4.16
CA GLU A 160 6.92 -12.78 3.99
C GLU A 160 7.76 -11.90 4.94
N ALA A 161 7.15 -10.89 5.56
CA ALA A 161 7.80 -9.89 6.41
C ALA A 161 7.46 -10.05 7.89
N LYS A 162 7.20 -11.28 8.38
CA LYS A 162 6.64 -11.54 9.73
C LYS A 162 7.39 -10.88 10.88
N GLU A 163 8.71 -10.81 10.78
CA GLU A 163 9.61 -10.26 11.79
C GLU A 163 10.00 -8.79 11.50
N ALA A 164 9.47 -8.21 10.43
CA ALA A 164 9.84 -6.88 9.91
C ALA A 164 8.60 -6.05 9.57
N ILE A 165 7.61 -6.05 10.49
CA ILE A 165 6.40 -5.24 10.39
C ILE A 165 6.54 -4.06 11.35
N TYR A 166 6.60 -2.86 10.81
CA TYR A 166 6.86 -1.64 11.56
C TYR A 166 5.72 -0.65 11.45
N THR A 167 5.54 0.16 12.50
CA THR A 167 4.59 1.26 12.57
C THR A 167 5.18 2.43 13.36
N ARG A 168 4.43 3.53 13.44
CA ARG A 168 4.82 4.76 14.13
C ARG A 168 4.17 4.80 15.50
N GLN A 169 4.90 5.28 16.51
CA GLN A 169 4.35 5.47 17.85
C GLN A 169 3.15 6.43 17.86
N GLU A 170 3.12 7.42 16.96
CA GLU A 170 1.97 8.33 16.79
C GLU A 170 0.70 7.60 16.33
N ASP A 171 0.82 6.67 15.39
CA ASP A 171 -0.34 5.90 14.90
C ASP A 171 -0.82 4.91 15.95
N VAL A 172 0.11 4.29 16.69
CA VAL A 172 -0.20 3.39 17.80
C VAL A 172 -1.05 4.08 18.85
N ARG A 173 -0.69 5.31 19.27
CA ARG A 173 -1.48 6.08 20.24
C ARG A 173 -2.93 6.23 19.78
N LEU A 174 -3.14 6.57 18.52
CA LEU A 174 -4.47 6.74 17.93
C LEU A 174 -5.25 5.43 17.85
N TRP A 175 -4.60 4.31 17.54
CA TRP A 175 -5.24 3.00 17.52
C TRP A 175 -5.60 2.49 18.91
N LEU A 176 -4.75 2.74 19.92
CA LEU A 176 -5.06 2.45 21.32
C LEU A 176 -6.29 3.23 21.81
N GLU A 177 -6.40 4.52 21.45
CA GLU A 177 -7.57 5.35 21.75
C GLU A 177 -8.87 4.81 21.11
N ARG A 178 -8.76 4.10 19.97
CA ARG A 178 -9.87 3.39 19.32
C ARG A 178 -10.18 2.02 19.93
N GLY A 179 -9.43 1.59 20.95
CA GLY A 179 -9.64 0.32 21.66
C GLY A 179 -8.92 -0.88 21.07
N ILE A 180 -7.94 -0.68 20.19
CA ILE A 180 -7.05 -1.76 19.73
C ILE A 180 -6.16 -2.23 20.89
N ASP A 181 -5.97 -3.54 21.01
CA ASP A 181 -5.11 -4.12 22.05
C ASP A 181 -3.64 -3.71 21.87
N GLY A 182 -3.06 -3.10 22.89
CA GLY A 182 -1.66 -2.67 22.88
C GLY A 182 -0.64 -3.80 22.89
N SER A 183 -1.06 -5.03 23.23
CA SER A 183 -0.14 -6.17 23.38
C SER A 183 0.49 -6.67 22.06
N MET A 184 0.09 -6.10 20.92
CA MET A 184 0.69 -6.36 19.60
C MET A 184 1.85 -5.43 19.26
N PHE A 185 2.00 -4.32 19.99
CA PHE A 185 2.97 -3.28 19.69
C PHE A 185 4.18 -3.40 20.61
N GLU A 186 5.37 -3.42 20.02
CA GLU A 186 6.64 -3.42 20.74
C GLU A 186 7.43 -2.17 20.36
N VAL A 187 7.70 -1.29 21.33
CA VAL A 187 8.50 -0.09 21.09
C VAL A 187 9.95 -0.50 20.85
N LEU A 188 10.49 -0.08 19.70
CA LEU A 188 11.84 -0.40 19.28
C LEU A 188 12.88 0.57 19.88
N PRO A 189 14.15 0.16 19.99
CA PRO A 189 15.20 1.04 20.48
C PRO A 189 15.36 2.30 19.61
N GLN A 190 15.43 3.45 20.27
CA GLN A 190 15.59 4.76 19.62
C GLN A 190 16.99 5.35 19.85
N PRO A 191 17.48 6.25 18.98
CA PRO A 191 18.77 6.92 19.17
C PRO A 191 18.89 7.69 20.49
N SER A 192 17.76 8.20 21.01
CA SER A 192 17.66 8.84 22.32
C SER A 192 17.96 7.89 23.48
N SER A 193 17.64 6.60 23.33
CA SER A 193 17.86 5.56 24.34
C SER A 193 19.24 4.90 24.25
N ILE A 194 19.84 4.88 23.07
CA ILE A 194 21.14 4.25 22.80
C ILE A 194 22.03 5.28 22.08
N PRO A 195 22.94 5.97 22.78
CA PRO A 195 23.79 7.03 22.20
C PRO A 195 24.68 6.56 21.04
N SER A 196 24.98 5.26 20.95
CA SER A 196 25.77 4.64 19.89
C SER A 196 24.94 4.18 18.69
N LEU A 197 23.63 4.47 18.66
CA LEU A 197 22.73 4.06 17.58
C LEU A 197 22.77 5.11 16.47
N HIS A 198 23.56 4.81 15.44
CA HIS A 198 23.74 5.67 14.27
C HIS A 198 22.90 5.20 13.08
N PRO A 199 22.68 6.05 12.07
CA PRO A 199 22.18 5.62 10.76
C PRO A 199 23.04 4.48 10.18
N CYS A 200 22.43 3.50 9.53
CA CYS A 200 23.12 2.31 9.03
C CYS A 200 24.22 2.64 8.00
N LYS A 201 24.02 3.67 7.18
CA LYS A 201 25.04 4.22 6.28
C LYS A 201 26.35 4.65 6.96
N LEU A 202 26.28 5.07 8.24
CA LEU A 202 27.45 5.49 9.02
C LEU A 202 28.03 4.36 9.89
N CYS A 203 27.43 3.17 9.86
CA CYS A 203 27.84 2.07 10.72
C CYS A 203 28.98 1.26 10.07
N PRO A 204 30.17 1.18 10.68
CA PRO A 204 31.32 0.49 10.08
C PRO A 204 31.29 -1.04 10.22
N GLN A 205 30.43 -1.58 11.10
CA GLN A 205 30.40 -3.02 11.41
C GLN A 205 29.03 -3.60 11.10
N ASP A 206 29.00 -4.72 10.38
CA ASP A 206 27.75 -5.30 9.84
C ASP A 206 26.84 -5.93 10.91
N TRP A 207 27.41 -6.29 12.06
CA TRP A 207 26.72 -6.91 13.19
C TRP A 207 26.25 -5.91 14.26
N LYS A 208 26.50 -4.62 14.07
CA LYS A 208 26.04 -3.59 15.02
C LYS A 208 24.61 -3.14 14.72
N PRO A 209 23.82 -2.81 15.75
CA PRO A 209 22.51 -2.23 15.56
C PRO A 209 22.62 -0.81 15.00
N CYS A 210 21.66 -0.43 14.16
CA CYS A 210 21.60 0.88 13.53
C CYS A 210 20.17 1.25 13.14
N ILE A 211 19.95 2.50 12.74
CA ILE A 211 18.69 2.95 12.13
C ILE A 211 18.80 2.86 10.61
N CYS A 212 18.00 2.00 10.01
CA CYS A 212 17.92 1.80 8.58
C CYS A 212 17.01 2.85 7.95
N SER A 213 17.37 3.34 6.76
CA SER A 213 16.54 4.21 5.93
C SER A 213 16.08 3.47 4.67
N TYR A 214 14.77 3.45 4.39
CA TYR A 214 14.23 2.95 3.13
C TYR A 214 13.40 4.02 2.42
N HIS A 215 13.70 4.28 1.15
CA HIS A 215 12.99 5.27 0.33
C HIS A 215 12.04 4.59 -0.68
N LEU A 216 10.82 5.09 -0.76
CA LEU A 216 9.79 4.59 -1.66
C LEU A 216 8.96 5.72 -2.27
N SER A 217 8.87 5.73 -3.59
CA SER A 217 8.01 6.65 -4.32
C SER A 217 6.87 5.92 -5.01
N LEU A 218 5.66 6.42 -4.79
CA LEU A 218 4.48 6.10 -5.58
C LEU A 218 4.37 7.14 -6.68
N GLU A 219 4.82 6.76 -7.88
CA GLU A 219 5.04 7.68 -9.00
C GLU A 219 3.76 8.23 -9.61
N TRP A 220 2.68 7.46 -9.53
CA TRP A 220 1.39 7.84 -10.04
C TRP A 220 0.29 7.22 -9.18
N ILE A 221 -0.42 8.04 -8.41
CA ILE A 221 -1.58 7.59 -7.63
C ILE A 221 -2.81 8.45 -7.94
N PRO A 222 -4.00 7.87 -8.14
CA PRO A 222 -5.25 8.63 -8.19
C PRO A 222 -5.57 9.25 -6.83
N CYS A 223 -5.13 10.50 -6.61
CA CYS A 223 -5.18 11.15 -5.30
C CYS A 223 -6.45 11.98 -5.06
N SER A 224 -7.12 12.47 -6.12
CA SER A 224 -8.38 13.20 -5.97
C SER A 224 -9.29 13.10 -7.20
N LEU A 225 -10.59 13.34 -6.98
CA LEU A 225 -11.59 13.39 -8.05
C LEU A 225 -11.61 14.77 -8.71
N LYS A 226 -11.71 14.80 -10.04
CA LYS A 226 -11.96 16.03 -10.80
C LYS A 226 -13.45 16.22 -11.03
N TYR A 227 -13.91 17.43 -10.76
CA TYR A 227 -15.29 17.85 -10.98
C TYR A 227 -15.35 18.91 -12.07
N CYS A 228 -16.23 18.70 -13.03
CA CYS A 228 -16.52 19.64 -14.10
C CYS A 228 -17.87 20.31 -13.84
N LYS A 229 -18.04 21.53 -14.35
CA LYS A 229 -19.28 22.29 -14.20
C LYS A 229 -20.05 22.25 -15.52
N ASN A 230 -21.32 21.86 -15.47
CA ASN A 230 -22.25 22.07 -16.57
C ASN A 230 -23.03 23.36 -16.31
N ARG A 231 -23.12 24.22 -17.32
CA ARG A 231 -24.00 25.40 -17.31
C ARG A 231 -25.24 25.05 -18.11
N ASP A 232 -26.31 24.65 -17.43
CA ASP A 232 -27.60 24.55 -18.08
C ASP A 232 -28.14 25.96 -18.39
N SER A 233 -28.96 26.08 -19.44
CA SER A 233 -29.62 27.32 -19.87
C SER A 233 -30.49 27.98 -18.77
N SER A 234 -30.72 27.29 -17.66
CA SER A 234 -31.50 27.73 -16.51
C SER A 234 -30.66 28.21 -15.31
N VAL A 235 -29.52 28.90 -15.52
CA VAL A 235 -28.69 29.60 -14.49
C VAL A 235 -28.08 28.71 -13.38
N LYS A 236 -28.64 27.53 -13.10
CA LYS A 236 -28.13 26.57 -12.10
C LYS A 236 -26.92 25.85 -12.70
N THR A 237 -25.77 26.04 -12.06
CA THR A 237 -24.54 25.31 -12.40
C THR A 237 -24.52 23.99 -11.62
N THR A 238 -24.58 22.86 -12.32
CA THR A 238 -24.45 21.54 -11.69
C THR A 238 -23.02 21.03 -11.85
N SER A 239 -22.43 20.50 -10.79
CA SER A 239 -21.11 19.88 -10.83
C SER A 239 -21.24 18.38 -10.99
N TYR A 240 -20.45 17.77 -11.88
CA TYR A 240 -20.40 16.33 -12.08
C TYR A 240 -18.96 15.82 -12.07
N ARG A 241 -18.76 14.54 -11.73
CA ARG A 241 -17.44 13.88 -11.75
C ARG A 241 -17.01 13.69 -13.20
N CYS A 242 -15.84 14.18 -13.58
CA CYS A 242 -15.34 14.10 -14.96
C CYS A 242 -13.97 13.42 -15.10
N GLY A 243 -13.31 13.09 -13.99
CA GLY A 243 -12.06 12.34 -14.04
C GLY A 243 -11.37 12.29 -12.69
N ILE A 244 -10.05 12.08 -12.74
CA ILE A 244 -9.16 12.09 -11.58
C ILE A 244 -8.05 13.10 -11.77
N ARG A 245 -7.45 13.50 -10.66
CA ARG A 245 -6.13 14.10 -10.60
C ARG A 245 -5.17 13.05 -10.07
N SER A 246 -4.02 12.90 -10.72
CA SER A 246 -2.95 12.02 -10.27
C SER A 246 -1.89 12.80 -9.50
N CYS A 247 -1.30 12.14 -8.52
CA CYS A 247 -0.21 12.68 -7.71
C CYS A 247 0.99 11.74 -7.71
N GLN A 248 2.17 12.28 -7.46
CA GLN A 248 3.36 11.55 -7.02
C GLN A 248 3.51 11.77 -5.52
N LYS A 249 3.81 10.72 -4.76
CA LYS A 249 4.09 10.83 -3.33
C LYS A 249 5.23 9.90 -2.94
N ALA A 250 6.21 10.45 -2.24
CA ALA A 250 7.35 9.70 -1.73
C ALA A 250 7.31 9.55 -0.20
N PHE A 251 8.00 8.52 0.29
CA PHE A 251 8.10 8.15 1.69
C PHE A 251 9.53 7.75 2.00
N THR A 252 10.04 8.21 3.14
CA THR A 252 11.31 7.76 3.71
C THR A 252 11.03 7.16 5.08
N PHE A 253 11.22 5.85 5.20
CA PHE A 253 10.98 5.09 6.42
C PHE A 253 12.28 4.92 7.19
N HIS A 254 12.29 5.30 8.46
CA HIS A 254 13.41 5.06 9.38
C HIS A 254 13.01 4.04 10.43
N PHE A 255 13.74 2.94 10.55
CA PHE A 255 13.41 1.85 11.48
C PHE A 255 14.67 1.25 12.09
N TYR A 256 14.53 0.69 13.28
CA TYR A 256 15.60 -0.01 13.96
C TYR A 256 15.85 -1.38 13.29
N VAL A 257 17.12 -1.70 13.07
CA VAL A 257 17.56 -3.07 12.76
C VAL A 257 18.61 -3.51 13.77
N ALA A 258 18.50 -4.77 14.23
CA ALA A 258 19.42 -5.33 15.21
C ALA A 258 20.86 -5.45 14.68
N GLN A 259 21.01 -5.58 13.35
CA GLN A 259 22.27 -5.75 12.66
C GLN A 259 22.21 -5.02 11.32
N LYS A 260 23.25 -4.25 10.98
CA LYS A 260 23.37 -3.54 9.70
C LYS A 260 23.19 -4.45 8.48
N GLN A 261 23.58 -5.72 8.53
CA GLN A 261 23.34 -6.68 7.43
C GLN A 261 21.85 -6.92 7.08
N LEU A 262 20.92 -6.44 7.91
CA LEU A 262 19.47 -6.44 7.62
C LEU A 262 19.01 -5.16 6.91
N CYS A 263 19.95 -4.27 6.55
CA CYS A 263 19.71 -2.98 5.90
C CYS A 263 20.73 -2.78 4.77
N LEU A 264 20.57 -3.56 3.70
CA LEU A 264 21.59 -3.67 2.63
C LEU A 264 21.47 -2.59 1.54
N TRP A 265 20.43 -1.76 1.60
CA TRP A 265 20.14 -0.68 0.64
C TRP A 265 20.50 0.72 1.15
N ASP A 266 20.76 0.89 2.45
CA ASP A 266 21.11 2.18 3.07
C ASP A 266 22.63 2.37 3.09
N GLU A 267 23.20 2.52 1.90
CA GLU A 267 24.64 2.71 1.70
C GLU A 267 25.00 4.19 1.56
N GLU A 268 26.25 4.53 1.87
CA GLU A 268 26.79 5.86 1.62
C GLU A 268 27.02 6.02 0.11
N THR A 269 26.21 6.85 -0.55
CA THR A 269 26.42 7.29 -1.95
C THR A 269 27.55 8.30 -2.06
#